data_AF-A0A511KGJ3-F1
#
_entry.id   AF-A0A511KGJ3-F1
#
_cell.length_a   1.000
_cell.length_b   1.000
_cell.length_c   1.000
_cell.angle_alpha   90.00
_cell.angle_beta   90.00
_cell.angle_gamma   90.00
#
_symmetry.space_group_name_H-M   'P 1'
#
loop_
_entity.id
_entity.type
_entity.pdbx_description
1 polymer ?
#
loop_
_entity_poly.entity_id
_entity_poly.type
_entity_poly.pdbx_seq_one_letter_code
_entity_poly.pdbx_strand_id
1 'polypeptide(L)'
;MKSDFRGHAVRVQSIGEAVLALQLVITQKKGARATHHILAYRISRPASDGSPAVLLEGSDCDGERPAGKNLLELLRKADAKDVLLVVTRWYGGVDMGSERFRAINTAGKEALRLYGLFTVEEAPPIKPPKPKRDKPAKKAKKRVTFSRDKRRSERHSSQIQ
;
A
#
# COMPACT_ATOMS: atom_id res chain seq x y z
N MET A 1 1.21 8.91 -19.17
CA MET A 1 0.11 7.92 -19.32
C MET A 1 -0.13 7.28 -17.94
N LYS A 2 -0.93 6.21 -17.80
CA LYS A 2 -1.09 5.49 -16.51
C LYS A 2 -0.23 4.22 -16.51
N SER A 3 0.36 3.83 -15.37
CA SER A 3 1.05 2.54 -15.25
C SER A 3 0.03 1.40 -15.18
N ASP A 4 0.32 0.27 -15.81
CA ASP A 4 -0.52 -0.94 -15.79
C ASP A 4 0.06 -2.01 -14.86
N PHE A 5 -0.80 -2.88 -14.33
CA PHE A 5 -0.46 -3.89 -13.31
C PHE A 5 -1.23 -5.20 -13.55
N ARG A 6 -0.53 -6.32 -13.68
CA ARG A 6 -1.13 -7.66 -13.85
C ARG A 6 -0.53 -8.67 -12.90
N GLY A 7 -1.38 -9.29 -12.08
CA GLY A 7 -1.02 -10.43 -11.26
C GLY A 7 -1.14 -11.76 -12.02
N HIS A 8 -0.31 -12.73 -11.64
CA HIS A 8 -0.39 -14.13 -12.03
C HIS A 8 -0.15 -14.98 -10.78
N ALA A 9 -1.02 -15.96 -10.51
CA ALA A 9 -0.84 -16.96 -9.47
C ALA A 9 -0.70 -18.34 -10.13
N VAL A 10 0.30 -19.13 -9.72
CA VAL A 10 0.67 -20.39 -10.36
C VAL A 10 1.00 -21.45 -9.30
N ARG A 11 0.54 -22.69 -9.49
CA ARG A 11 0.91 -23.82 -8.62
C ARG A 11 2.39 -24.15 -8.81
N VAL A 12 3.12 -24.33 -7.72
CA VAL A 12 4.54 -24.71 -7.72
C VAL A 12 4.85 -25.60 -6.51
N GLN A 13 5.43 -26.77 -6.76
CA GLN A 13 5.84 -27.74 -5.72
C GLN A 13 7.35 -27.65 -5.43
N SER A 14 8.11 -26.92 -6.25
CA SER A 14 9.55 -26.73 -6.10
C SER A 14 10.02 -25.33 -6.51
N ILE A 15 11.20 -24.94 -6.03
CA ILE A 15 11.89 -23.72 -6.47
C ILE A 15 12.19 -23.76 -7.98
N GLY A 16 12.45 -24.94 -8.55
CA GLY A 16 12.66 -25.12 -9.99
C GLY A 16 11.42 -24.75 -10.81
N GLU A 17 10.24 -25.26 -10.42
CA GLU A 17 8.96 -24.86 -11.03
C GLU A 17 8.69 -23.37 -10.85
N ALA A 18 9.00 -22.78 -9.69
CA ALA A 18 8.85 -21.34 -9.48
C ALA A 18 9.75 -20.49 -10.41
N VAL A 19 10.98 -20.93 -10.66
CA VAL A 19 11.87 -20.28 -11.64
C VAL A 19 11.32 -20.44 -13.07
N LEU A 20 10.85 -21.62 -13.46
CA LEU A 20 10.27 -21.86 -14.79
C LEU A 20 8.96 -21.07 -15.01
N ALA A 21 8.09 -21.02 -14.00
CA ALA A 21 6.84 -20.24 -14.04
C ALA A 21 7.12 -18.74 -14.13
N LEU A 22 8.11 -18.23 -13.40
CA LEU A 22 8.57 -16.85 -13.51
C LEU A 22 9.14 -16.55 -14.91
N GLN A 23 10.00 -17.43 -15.44
CA GLN A 23 10.52 -17.31 -16.80
C GLN A 23 9.40 -17.29 -17.85
N LEU A 24 8.35 -18.09 -17.70
CA LEU A 24 7.19 -18.08 -18.59
C LEU A 24 6.40 -16.75 -18.50
N VAL A 25 6.31 -16.12 -17.32
CA VAL A 25 5.68 -14.79 -17.17
C VAL A 25 6.53 -13.70 -17.83
N ILE A 26 7.86 -13.74 -17.66
CA ILE A 26 8.79 -12.74 -18.21
C ILE A 26 8.94 -12.86 -19.74
N THR A 27 9.09 -14.07 -20.29
CA THR A 27 9.39 -14.27 -21.73
C THR A 27 8.21 -14.00 -22.67
N GLN A 28 6.98 -13.93 -22.17
CA GLN A 28 5.81 -13.57 -22.98
C GLN A 28 5.93 -12.16 -23.59
N LYS A 29 5.39 -11.95 -24.81
CA LYS A 29 5.40 -10.65 -25.55
C LYS A 29 4.82 -9.43 -24.80
N LYS A 30 4.14 -9.62 -23.67
CA LYS A 30 3.77 -8.54 -22.73
C LYS A 30 4.75 -8.45 -21.55
N GLY A 31 5.15 -9.57 -20.94
CA GLY A 31 6.13 -9.63 -19.85
C GLY A 31 7.47 -8.99 -20.24
N ALA A 32 8.01 -9.33 -21.40
CA ALA A 32 9.31 -8.84 -21.88
C ALA A 32 9.35 -7.34 -22.22
N ARG A 33 8.25 -6.61 -22.00
CA ARG A 33 8.13 -5.15 -22.12
C ARG A 33 7.66 -4.48 -20.82
N ALA A 34 7.59 -5.24 -19.73
CA ALA A 34 7.36 -4.72 -18.40
C ALA A 34 8.60 -4.00 -17.87
N THR A 35 8.42 -3.22 -16.81
CA THR A 35 9.52 -2.54 -16.13
C THR A 35 9.87 -3.16 -14.77
N HIS A 36 8.95 -3.89 -14.14
CA HIS A 36 9.19 -4.63 -12.89
C HIS A 36 8.34 -5.92 -12.80
N HIS A 37 8.91 -6.98 -12.24
CA HIS A 37 8.26 -8.24 -11.90
C HIS A 37 8.40 -8.53 -10.39
N ILE A 38 7.51 -7.96 -9.59
CA ILE A 38 7.44 -8.21 -8.14
C ILE A 38 6.95 -9.65 -7.92
N LEU A 39 7.60 -10.44 -7.06
CA LEU A 39 7.22 -11.83 -6.81
C LEU A 39 7.21 -12.20 -5.31
N ALA A 40 6.39 -13.18 -4.96
CA ALA A 40 6.44 -13.90 -3.70
C ALA A 40 6.03 -15.36 -3.88
N TYR A 41 6.53 -16.26 -3.05
CA TYR A 41 6.14 -17.66 -3.04
C TYR A 41 6.08 -18.25 -1.62
N ARG A 42 5.26 -19.30 -1.48
CA ARG A 42 5.20 -20.19 -0.31
C ARG A 42 5.11 -21.62 -0.84
N ILE A 43 6.08 -22.49 -0.53
CA ILE A 43 6.20 -23.85 -1.10
C ILE A 43 6.42 -24.86 0.03
N SER A 44 5.57 -25.89 0.10
CA SER A 44 5.64 -26.93 1.14
C SER A 44 6.54 -28.07 0.69
N ARG A 45 7.74 -28.20 1.26
CA ARG A 45 8.60 -29.38 1.02
C ARG A 45 8.26 -30.48 2.03
N PRO A 46 7.74 -31.65 1.62
CA PRO A 46 7.65 -32.80 2.52
C PRO A 46 9.05 -33.24 2.94
N ALA A 47 9.23 -33.65 4.20
CA ALA A 47 10.49 -34.15 4.70
C ALA A 47 10.64 -35.66 4.39
N SER A 48 11.86 -36.10 4.09
CA SER A 48 12.16 -37.49 3.71
C SER A 48 12.24 -38.46 4.90
N ASP A 49 12.24 -37.95 6.12
CA ASP A 49 12.33 -38.68 7.39
C ASP A 49 10.97 -38.84 8.10
N GLY A 50 9.88 -38.38 7.48
CA GLY A 50 8.54 -38.37 8.07
C GLY A 50 8.27 -37.20 9.02
N SER A 51 9.20 -36.26 9.18
CA SER A 51 8.96 -35.04 9.96
C SER A 51 8.01 -34.05 9.23
N PRO A 52 7.45 -33.04 9.93
CA PRO A 52 6.50 -32.10 9.33
C PRO A 52 7.08 -31.34 8.12
N ALA A 53 6.24 -31.12 7.11
CA ALA A 53 6.66 -30.44 5.88
C ALA A 53 7.22 -29.03 6.14
N VAL A 54 8.40 -28.73 5.60
CA VAL A 54 9.09 -27.45 5.75
C VAL A 54 8.53 -26.46 4.74
N LEU A 55 7.97 -25.34 5.22
CA LEU A 55 7.49 -24.27 4.37
C LEU A 55 8.63 -23.34 3.96
N LEU A 56 8.96 -23.34 2.67
CA LEU A 56 9.91 -22.41 2.05
C LEU A 56 9.17 -21.15 1.60
N GLU A 57 9.54 -20.00 2.15
CA GLU A 57 8.95 -18.70 1.81
C GLU A 57 9.99 -17.74 1.24
N GLY A 58 9.60 -16.94 0.24
CA GLY A 58 10.50 -15.94 -0.35
C GLY A 58 9.77 -14.86 -1.15
N SER A 59 10.49 -13.77 -1.45
CA SER A 59 9.97 -12.66 -2.26
C SER A 59 11.08 -11.81 -2.87
N ASP A 60 10.88 -11.34 -4.10
CA ASP A 60 11.65 -10.23 -4.67
C ASP A 60 10.73 -9.03 -4.97
N CYS A 61 11.32 -7.84 -4.88
CA CYS A 61 10.72 -6.56 -5.18
C CYS A 61 11.06 -6.04 -6.59
N ASP A 62 12.13 -6.51 -7.24
CA ASP A 62 12.59 -6.02 -8.55
C ASP A 62 12.61 -4.47 -8.64
N GLY A 63 13.32 -3.85 -7.70
CA GLY A 63 13.38 -2.39 -7.52
C GLY A 63 12.18 -1.77 -6.77
N GLU A 64 10.99 -2.36 -6.81
CA GLU A 64 9.75 -1.84 -6.20
C GLU A 64 9.66 -2.07 -4.68
N ARG A 65 10.70 -1.70 -3.93
CA ARG A 65 10.72 -1.85 -2.46
C ARG A 65 9.61 -1.00 -1.81
N PRO A 66 8.82 -1.53 -0.86
CA PRO A 66 8.92 -2.85 -0.20
C PRO A 66 7.96 -3.93 -0.76
N ALA A 67 7.45 -3.80 -1.99
CA ALA A 67 6.28 -4.53 -2.50
C ALA A 67 6.37 -6.07 -2.42
N GLY A 68 7.54 -6.68 -2.64
CA GLY A 68 7.71 -8.14 -2.55
C GLY A 68 7.31 -8.72 -1.19
N LYS A 69 7.69 -8.04 -0.09
CA LYS A 69 7.28 -8.43 1.26
C LYS A 69 5.77 -8.31 1.47
N ASN A 70 5.12 -7.33 0.85
CA ASN A 70 3.66 -7.17 0.91
C ASN A 70 2.94 -8.31 0.17
N LEU A 71 3.48 -8.80 -0.95
CA LEU A 71 2.92 -9.96 -1.65
C LEU A 71 3.12 -11.28 -0.87
N LEU A 72 4.26 -11.46 -0.19
CA LEU A 72 4.44 -12.62 0.70
C LEU A 72 3.46 -12.59 1.88
N GLU A 73 3.29 -11.41 2.48
CA GLU A 73 2.32 -11.20 3.56
C GLU A 73 0.86 -11.38 3.09
N LEU A 74 0.57 -11.12 1.81
CA LEU A 74 -0.72 -11.43 1.19
C LEU A 74 -0.93 -12.94 1.03
N LEU A 75 0.09 -13.68 0.57
CA LEU A 75 0.04 -15.15 0.47
C LEU A 75 -0.17 -15.81 1.83
N ARG A 76 0.50 -15.32 2.89
CA ARG A 76 0.30 -15.79 4.26
C ARG A 76 -1.12 -15.58 4.77
N LYS A 77 -1.71 -14.41 4.49
CA LYS A 77 -3.09 -14.07 4.90
C LYS A 77 -4.17 -14.88 4.17
N ALA A 78 -3.87 -15.42 2.99
CA ALA A 78 -4.72 -16.39 2.28
C ALA A 78 -4.48 -17.85 2.71
N ASP A 79 -3.50 -18.08 3.59
CA ASP A 79 -2.73 -19.33 3.72
C ASP A 79 -2.45 -20.06 2.39
N ALA A 80 -2.20 -19.30 1.33
CA ALA A 80 -1.86 -19.82 0.02
C ALA A 80 -0.50 -20.53 0.08
N LYS A 81 -0.52 -21.87 -0.04
CA LYS A 81 0.66 -22.75 -0.07
C LYS A 81 0.80 -23.35 -1.47
N ASP A 82 2.02 -23.74 -1.81
CA ASP A 82 2.43 -24.32 -3.10
C ASP A 82 2.10 -23.37 -4.28
N VAL A 83 2.32 -22.07 -4.06
CA VAL A 83 1.95 -20.99 -4.97
C VAL A 83 3.09 -19.99 -5.14
N LEU A 84 3.32 -19.61 -6.40
CA LEU A 84 4.06 -18.43 -6.83
C LEU A 84 3.06 -17.35 -7.22
N LEU A 85 3.21 -16.15 -6.69
CA LEU A 85 2.48 -14.94 -7.06
C LEU A 85 3.45 -13.94 -7.70
N VAL A 86 3.20 -13.56 -8.96
CA VAL A 86 3.98 -12.55 -9.68
C VAL A 86 3.08 -11.40 -10.10
N VAL A 87 3.38 -10.18 -9.64
CA VAL A 87 2.74 -8.94 -10.11
C VAL A 87 3.71 -8.19 -11.01
N THR A 88 3.32 -8.07 -12.27
CA THR A 88 4.08 -7.37 -13.31
C THR A 88 3.57 -5.93 -13.44
N ARG A 89 4.48 -4.94 -13.50
CA ARG A 89 4.18 -3.51 -13.72
C ARG A 89 4.74 -3.06 -15.07
N TRP A 90 3.94 -2.32 -15.82
CA TRP A 90 4.38 -1.54 -16.99
C TRP A 90 4.35 -0.05 -16.64
N TYR A 91 5.51 0.63 -16.64
CA TYR A 91 5.57 2.05 -16.31
C TYR A 91 4.89 2.94 -17.35
N GLY A 92 3.94 3.76 -16.92
CA GLY A 92 3.19 4.69 -17.78
C GLY A 92 3.82 6.09 -17.95
N GLY A 93 5.08 6.29 -17.54
CA GLY A 93 5.76 7.58 -17.60
C GLY A 93 5.24 8.62 -16.59
N VAL A 94 4.57 8.19 -15.51
CA VAL A 94 4.08 9.06 -14.42
C VAL A 94 4.28 8.36 -13.08
N ASP A 95 4.99 9.02 -12.16
CA ASP A 95 5.23 8.51 -10.82
C ASP A 95 3.96 8.49 -9.97
N MET A 96 3.54 7.29 -9.59
CA MET A 96 2.33 7.03 -8.81
C MET A 96 2.54 7.14 -7.29
N GLY A 97 3.74 7.54 -6.83
CA GLY A 97 4.06 7.63 -5.41
C GLY A 97 3.73 6.34 -4.64
N SER A 98 2.85 6.45 -3.63
CA SER A 98 2.35 5.31 -2.84
C SER A 98 1.14 4.57 -3.47
N GLU A 99 0.48 5.12 -4.49
CA GLU A 99 -0.67 4.50 -5.14
C GLU A 99 -0.27 3.18 -5.83
N ARG A 100 0.93 3.10 -6.41
CA ARG A 100 1.45 1.87 -7.04
C ARG A 100 1.46 0.67 -6.10
N PHE A 101 1.74 0.87 -4.81
CA PHE A 101 1.69 -0.22 -3.83
C PHE A 101 0.26 -0.69 -3.57
N ARG A 102 -0.76 0.19 -3.68
CA ARG A 102 -2.16 -0.24 -3.65
C ARG A 102 -2.50 -1.05 -4.90
N ALA A 103 -2.11 -0.56 -6.08
CA ALA A 103 -2.33 -1.26 -7.35
C ALA A 103 -1.67 -2.65 -7.38
N ILE A 104 -0.43 -2.79 -6.90
CA ILE A 104 0.28 -4.07 -6.78
C ILE A 104 -0.46 -5.04 -5.86
N ASN A 105 -0.90 -4.59 -4.67
CA ASN A 105 -1.67 -5.43 -3.76
C ASN A 105 -3.05 -5.83 -4.33
N THR A 106 -3.73 -4.94 -5.04
CA THR A 106 -5.00 -5.26 -5.73
C THR A 106 -4.79 -6.28 -6.84
N ALA A 107 -3.77 -6.11 -7.69
CA ALA A 107 -3.44 -7.06 -8.76
C ALA A 107 -3.03 -8.43 -8.20
N GLY A 108 -2.31 -8.46 -7.07
CA GLY A 108 -1.97 -9.69 -6.34
C GLY A 108 -3.20 -10.40 -5.78
N LYS A 109 -4.12 -9.66 -5.15
CA LYS A 109 -5.41 -10.19 -4.65
C LYS A 109 -6.26 -10.78 -5.76
N GLU A 110 -6.37 -10.06 -6.88
CA GLU A 110 -7.19 -10.49 -8.02
C GLU A 110 -6.65 -11.78 -8.65
N ALA A 111 -5.32 -11.92 -8.76
CA ALA A 111 -4.70 -13.17 -9.22
C ALA A 111 -4.98 -14.35 -8.29
N LEU A 112 -4.90 -14.16 -6.96
CA LEU A 112 -5.25 -15.21 -5.99
C LEU A 112 -6.76 -15.52 -5.99
N ARG A 113 -7.63 -14.52 -6.21
CA ARG A 113 -9.08 -14.69 -6.34
C ARG A 113 -9.44 -15.53 -7.56
N LEU A 114 -8.85 -15.21 -8.72
CA LEU A 114 -9.00 -15.99 -9.96
C LEU A 114 -8.44 -17.41 -9.85
N TYR A 115 -7.45 -17.62 -8.99
CA TYR A 115 -6.86 -18.92 -8.67
C TYR A 115 -7.59 -19.65 -7.51
N GLY A 116 -8.71 -19.11 -7.01
CA GLY A 116 -9.55 -19.75 -5.98
C GLY A 116 -9.04 -19.66 -4.53
N LEU A 117 -7.97 -18.91 -4.27
CA LEU A 117 -7.36 -18.74 -2.94
C LEU A 117 -7.70 -17.41 -2.26
N PHE A 118 -8.66 -16.66 -2.80
CA PHE A 118 -9.27 -15.53 -2.11
C PHE A 118 -10.78 -15.56 -2.35
N THR A 119 -11.55 -15.86 -1.31
CA THR A 119 -12.96 -15.45 -1.27
C THR A 119 -13.02 -13.94 -1.04
N VAL A 120 -14.04 -13.30 -1.58
CA VAL A 120 -14.44 -11.97 -1.08
C VAL A 120 -15.31 -12.18 0.14
N GLU A 121 -14.89 -11.68 1.31
CA GLU A 121 -15.88 -11.06 2.17
C GLU A 121 -16.48 -9.89 1.38
N GLU A 122 -17.80 -9.74 1.39
CA GLU A 122 -18.42 -8.55 0.83
C GLU A 122 -17.82 -7.31 1.49
N ALA A 123 -17.44 -6.32 0.69
CA ALA A 123 -16.91 -5.07 1.24
C ALA A 123 -17.99 -4.47 2.15
N PRO A 124 -17.72 -4.25 3.45
CA PRO A 124 -18.74 -3.84 4.40
C PRO A 124 -19.41 -2.55 3.89
N PRO A 125 -20.75 -2.47 3.92
CA PRO A 125 -21.52 -1.56 3.08
C PRO A 125 -21.00 -0.13 3.21
N ILE A 126 -20.71 0.50 2.06
CA ILE A 126 -20.07 1.81 1.96
C ILE A 126 -20.92 2.83 2.72
N LYS A 127 -20.51 3.10 3.96
CA LYS A 127 -21.25 4.00 4.86
C LYS A 127 -21.34 5.37 4.16
N PRO A 128 -22.54 5.92 3.95
CA PRO A 128 -22.69 7.14 3.17
C PRO A 128 -21.85 8.26 3.78
N PRO A 129 -21.28 9.16 2.96
CA PRO A 129 -20.37 10.19 3.44
C PRO A 129 -21.05 11.00 4.53
N LYS A 130 -20.49 11.00 5.75
CA LYS A 130 -21.06 11.69 6.90
C LYS A 130 -21.37 13.15 6.50
N PRO A 131 -22.59 13.65 6.77
CA PRO A 131 -22.94 15.02 6.40
C PRO A 131 -21.93 15.98 7.02
N LYS A 132 -21.43 16.91 6.20
CA LYS A 132 -20.48 17.94 6.65
C LYS A 132 -21.21 18.80 7.68
N ARG A 133 -20.85 18.65 8.96
CA ARG A 133 -21.42 19.45 10.04
C ARG A 133 -20.92 20.88 9.90
N ASP A 134 -21.80 21.80 9.52
CA ASP A 134 -21.45 23.20 9.33
C ASP A 134 -20.83 23.79 10.61
N LYS A 135 -19.73 24.53 10.42
CA LYS A 135 -19.03 25.19 11.52
C LYS A 135 -19.85 26.43 11.91
N PRO A 136 -20.35 26.55 13.15
CA PRO A 136 -21.12 27.73 13.56
C PRO A 136 -20.26 28.99 13.42
N ALA A 137 -20.86 30.06 12.89
CA ALA A 137 -20.17 31.31 12.63
C ALA A 137 -19.55 31.89 13.91
N LYS A 138 -18.28 32.33 13.82
CA LYS A 138 -17.58 32.97 14.94
C LYS A 138 -18.26 34.30 15.29
N LYS A 139 -19.05 34.33 16.38
CA LYS A 139 -19.63 35.59 16.89
C LYS A 139 -18.50 36.58 17.22
N ALA A 140 -18.54 37.75 16.60
CA ALA A 140 -17.56 38.81 16.84
C ALA A 140 -17.69 39.35 18.27
N LYS A 141 -16.58 39.38 19.02
CA LYS A 141 -16.53 40.02 20.34
C LYS A 141 -16.55 41.54 20.17
N LYS A 142 -17.67 42.20 20.50
CA LYS A 142 -17.72 43.67 20.61
C LYS A 142 -16.74 44.13 21.71
N ARG A 143 -15.73 44.93 21.35
CA ARG A 143 -14.93 45.68 22.35
C ARG A 143 -15.81 46.79 22.93
N VAL A 144 -16.09 46.73 24.23
CA VAL A 144 -16.66 47.87 24.96
C VAL A 144 -15.51 48.80 25.33
N THR A 145 -15.52 50.02 24.78
CA THR A 145 -14.55 51.06 25.10
C THR A 145 -15.05 51.87 26.29
N PHE A 146 -14.53 51.60 27.49
CA PHE A 146 -14.75 52.48 28.63
C PHE A 146 -13.85 53.71 28.52
N SER A 147 -14.45 54.88 28.32
CA SER A 147 -13.77 56.16 28.52
C SER A 147 -13.59 56.42 30.02
N ARG A 148 -12.41 56.88 30.42
CA ARG A 148 -12.17 57.53 31.72
C ARG A 148 -11.32 58.77 31.50
N ASP A 149 -11.97 59.92 31.61
CA ASP A 149 -11.38 61.24 31.46
C ASP A 149 -10.67 61.70 32.77
N LYS A 150 -9.72 62.63 32.62
CA LYS A 150 -9.08 63.46 33.66
C LYS A 150 -8.75 62.87 35.04
N ARG A 151 -7.44 62.92 35.35
CA ARG A 151 -6.98 63.89 36.37
C ARG A 151 -5.55 64.39 36.11
N ARG A 152 -5.20 65.50 36.75
CA ARG A 152 -4.07 66.40 36.46
C ARG A 152 -3.38 66.78 37.78
N SER A 153 -2.06 66.59 37.88
CA SER A 153 -1.16 67.47 38.68
C SER A 153 0.31 67.04 38.57
N GLU A 154 1.14 67.95 38.05
CA GLU A 154 2.51 68.32 38.45
C GLU A 154 3.32 67.46 39.44
N ARG A 155 4.64 67.33 39.19
CA ARG A 155 5.73 68.03 39.94
C ARG A 155 7.17 67.69 39.46
N HIS A 156 7.98 68.74 39.24
CA HIS A 156 9.47 68.81 39.21
C HIS A 156 10.22 67.92 38.16
N SER A 157 11.30 68.32 37.47
CA SER A 157 12.53 69.10 37.80
C SER A 157 13.50 68.33 38.71
N SER A 158 14.82 68.27 38.49
CA SER A 158 15.74 68.77 37.44
C SER A 158 16.41 67.56 36.71
N GLN A 159 17.62 67.52 36.10
CA GLN A 159 18.79 68.40 35.88
C GLN A 159 19.52 67.88 34.58
N ILE A 160 20.03 68.68 33.63
CA ILE A 160 21.38 69.31 33.55
C ILE A 160 22.53 68.37 33.98
N GLN A 161 23.57 68.05 33.19
CA GLN A 161 24.00 68.53 31.85
C GLN A 161 23.87 67.45 30.76
#